data_AF-R1DGC4-F1
#
_entry.id   AF-R1DGC4-F1
#
_cell.length_a   1.000
_cell.length_b   1.000
_cell.length_c   1.000
_cell.angle_alpha   90.00
_cell.angle_beta   90.00
_cell.angle_gamma   90.00
#
_symmetry.space_group_name_H-M   'P 1'
#
loop_
_entity.id
_entity.type
_entity.pdbx_description
1 polymer ?
#
loop_
_entity_poly.entity_id
_entity_poly.type
_entity_poly.pdbx_seq_one_letter_code
_entity_poly.pdbx_strand_id
1 'polypeptide(L)'
;MVRVRLDVGGWHVVVTGEHAVLPEGMTHLPDRAFRMRTTLVSVAFPHSLVSIGSCAFHSCSALASVALPAGLTSVGDGAFYHCSALASVNLPAGLTSIGQQAFDGCSALASINLSAGLTSIGSSASVTSIGDRAFSGCSTLANVALPASVTSIGDSAFSRCSALASISLPAGLTSIGKHAFWGCFALSSVDLPVGLTSIGNYAFCGCTSLRSITLPAGLRSIGQEAFKGCSALARVAFPAGLRSIGFCAFADCSALARVTFPAGLTSIGQQAFYRCTSLASISLPGGLTSIGWHAFSSCSALAHVTVPTTAKFDASAFFTDTVVLRLPPAKMRTLKRWYEAVDLARLERLGWRGAQA
;
A
#
# COMPACT_ATOMS: atom_id res chain seq x y z
N MET A 1 -18.17 37.35 23.36
CA MET A 1 -18.25 36.06 22.62
C MET A 1 -19.70 35.73 22.35
N VAL A 2 -20.06 35.47 21.09
CA VAL A 2 -21.42 35.00 20.75
C VAL A 2 -21.52 33.54 21.20
N ARG A 3 -22.53 33.26 22.03
CA ARG A 3 -22.85 31.90 22.50
C ARG A 3 -24.08 31.43 21.73
N VAL A 4 -23.91 30.43 20.88
CA VAL A 4 -24.99 29.81 20.10
C VAL A 4 -25.32 28.47 20.74
N ARG A 5 -26.61 28.17 20.89
CA ARG A 5 -27.08 26.83 21.24
C ARG A 5 -27.52 26.14 19.96
N LEU A 6 -26.99 24.95 19.71
CA LEU A 6 -27.37 24.09 18.60
C LEU A 6 -28.16 22.91 19.14
N ASP A 7 -29.22 22.53 18.44
CA ASP A 7 -29.86 21.23 18.64
C ASP A 7 -29.15 20.21 17.75
N VAL A 8 -28.57 19.21 18.39
CA VAL A 8 -27.83 18.12 17.75
C VAL A 8 -28.44 16.82 18.22
N GLY A 9 -29.46 16.35 17.49
CA GLY A 9 -30.15 15.09 17.81
C GLY A 9 -30.81 15.08 19.19
N GLY A 10 -31.44 16.19 19.59
CA GLY A 10 -32.10 16.33 20.89
C GLY A 10 -31.17 16.79 22.01
N TRP A 11 -29.88 17.00 21.72
CA TRP A 11 -28.91 17.54 22.67
C TRP A 11 -28.65 19.02 22.43
N HIS A 12 -28.61 19.80 23.51
CA HIS A 12 -28.21 21.20 23.45
C HIS A 12 -26.69 21.35 23.50
N VAL A 13 -26.07 21.48 22.34
CA VAL A 13 -24.65 21.77 22.20
C VAL A 13 -24.42 23.27 22.33
N VAL A 14 -23.43 23.65 23.14
CA VAL A 14 -23.01 25.05 23.30
C VAL A 14 -21.83 25.33 22.40
N VAL A 15 -21.95 26.32 21.53
CA VAL A 15 -20.84 26.85 20.73
C VAL A 15 -20.52 28.27 21.22
N THR A 16 -19.31 28.46 21.72
CA THR A 16 -18.79 29.77 22.17
C THR A 16 -17.64 30.19 21.27
N GLY A 17 -17.90 31.16 20.39
CA GLY A 17 -16.94 31.52 19.35
C GLY A 17 -16.71 30.34 18.40
N GLU A 18 -15.47 29.87 18.33
CA GLU A 18 -15.00 28.80 17.43
C GLU A 18 -14.90 27.43 18.13
N HIS A 19 -15.44 27.32 19.35
CA HIS A 19 -15.33 26.12 20.19
C HIS A 19 -16.69 25.53 20.49
N ALA A 20 -16.86 24.22 20.27
CA ALA A 20 -18.06 23.48 20.65
C ALA A 20 -17.83 22.66 21.92
N VAL A 21 -18.81 22.66 22.82
CA VAL A 21 -18.84 21.82 24.01
C VAL A 21 -20.07 20.93 23.94
N LEU A 22 -19.83 19.62 23.84
CA LEU A 22 -20.88 18.60 23.80
C LEU A 22 -21.30 18.28 25.25
N PRO A 23 -22.60 18.09 25.52
CA PRO A 23 -23.11 17.87 26.88
C PRO A 23 -22.72 16.48 27.43
N GLU A 24 -22.41 16.41 28.73
CA GLU A 24 -22.23 15.15 29.45
C GLU A 24 -23.50 14.30 29.39
N GLY A 25 -23.34 12.98 29.31
CA GLY A 25 -24.43 12.02 29.09
C GLY A 25 -24.72 11.75 27.62
N MET A 26 -24.22 12.55 26.68
CA MET A 26 -24.31 12.25 25.25
C MET A 26 -23.45 11.02 24.93
N THR A 27 -24.10 9.94 24.48
CA THR A 27 -23.45 8.67 24.15
C THR A 27 -23.20 8.49 22.65
N HIS A 28 -23.94 9.21 21.81
CA HIS A 28 -23.81 9.17 20.35
C HIS A 28 -23.87 10.59 19.79
N LEU A 29 -22.88 10.97 18.98
CA LEU A 29 -22.94 12.17 18.18
C LEU A 29 -23.64 11.83 16.85
N PRO A 30 -24.77 12.47 16.51
CA PRO A 30 -25.51 12.18 15.28
C PRO A 30 -24.71 12.45 14.00
N ASP A 31 -25.14 11.79 12.93
CA ASP A 31 -24.66 12.05 11.58
C ASP A 31 -24.74 13.54 11.22
N ARG A 32 -23.71 14.04 10.53
CA ARG A 32 -23.63 15.41 9.99
C ARG A 32 -23.77 16.54 11.01
N ALA A 33 -23.64 16.27 12.31
CA ALA A 33 -23.86 17.23 13.41
C ALA A 33 -23.19 18.61 13.24
N PHE A 34 -21.94 18.64 12.79
CA PHE A 34 -21.16 19.88 12.58
C PHE A 34 -20.69 20.03 11.13
N ARG A 35 -21.30 19.30 10.19
CA ARG A 35 -20.89 19.30 8.78
C ARG A 35 -20.77 20.73 8.24
N MET A 36 -19.65 21.01 7.57
CA MET A 36 -19.28 22.27 6.92
C MET A 36 -19.18 23.47 7.85
N ARG A 37 -19.02 23.27 9.17
CA ARG A 37 -18.67 24.35 10.09
C ARG A 37 -17.18 24.68 9.97
N THR A 38 -16.84 25.41 8.92
CA THR A 38 -15.46 25.74 8.54
C THR A 38 -14.74 26.64 9.54
N THR A 39 -15.45 27.30 10.45
CA THR A 39 -14.88 28.15 11.52
C THR A 39 -14.71 27.41 12.86
N LEU A 40 -15.12 26.14 12.96
CA LEU A 40 -15.00 25.37 14.20
C LEU A 40 -13.53 24.94 14.39
N VAL A 41 -12.90 25.40 15.47
CA VAL A 41 -11.47 25.18 15.76
C VAL A 41 -11.26 24.04 16.73
N SER A 42 -12.16 23.83 17.71
CA SER A 42 -12.07 22.69 18.63
C SER A 42 -13.42 22.22 19.14
N VAL A 43 -13.43 20.99 19.63
CA VAL A 43 -14.61 20.30 20.16
C VAL A 43 -14.22 19.61 21.45
N ALA A 44 -14.89 19.94 22.55
CA ALA A 44 -14.79 19.23 23.80
C ALA A 44 -15.84 18.10 23.81
N PHE A 45 -15.37 16.85 23.76
CA PHE A 45 -16.20 15.66 23.82
C PHE A 45 -16.45 15.23 25.27
N PRO A 46 -17.66 14.79 25.63
CA PRO A 46 -17.95 14.27 26.96
C PRO A 46 -17.35 12.87 27.14
N HIS A 47 -17.08 12.50 28.38
CA HIS A 47 -16.52 11.19 28.73
C HIS A 47 -17.47 10.04 28.38
N SER A 48 -18.77 10.32 28.36
CA SER A 48 -19.83 9.36 28.02
C SER A 48 -19.92 9.02 26.54
N LEU A 49 -19.20 9.71 25.64
CA LEU A 49 -19.37 9.52 24.20
C LEU A 49 -18.80 8.17 23.75
N VAL A 50 -19.66 7.34 23.17
CA VAL A 50 -19.34 6.00 22.69
C VAL A 50 -19.16 5.97 21.18
N SER A 51 -19.84 6.84 20.43
CA SER A 51 -19.76 6.83 18.96
C SER A 51 -19.91 8.20 18.32
N ILE A 52 -19.20 8.40 17.19
CA ILE A 52 -19.32 9.56 16.32
C ILE A 52 -19.99 9.14 15.02
N GLY A 53 -21.11 9.80 14.68
CA GLY A 53 -21.89 9.55 13.47
C GLY A 53 -21.18 9.92 12.18
N SER A 54 -21.72 9.42 11.08
CA SER A 54 -21.19 9.61 9.74
C SER A 54 -21.20 11.09 9.35
N CYS A 55 -20.10 11.56 8.77
CA CYS A 55 -19.93 12.94 8.32
C CYS A 55 -20.12 14.00 9.42
N ALA A 56 -20.05 13.65 10.72
CA ALA A 56 -20.27 14.61 11.81
C ALA A 56 -19.38 15.86 11.71
N PHE A 57 -18.09 15.65 11.46
CA PHE A 57 -16.96 16.57 11.20
C PHE A 57 -16.79 17.09 9.78
N HIS A 58 -17.57 16.60 8.80
CA HIS A 58 -17.22 16.72 7.38
C HIS A 58 -16.98 18.18 6.97
N SER A 59 -15.81 18.49 6.43
CA SER A 59 -15.36 19.83 6.01
C SER A 59 -15.31 20.87 7.14
N CYS A 60 -15.08 20.47 8.38
CA CYS A 60 -14.63 21.38 9.44
C CYS A 60 -13.15 21.70 9.25
N SER A 61 -12.85 22.53 8.24
CA SER A 61 -11.49 22.78 7.75
C SER A 61 -10.57 23.49 8.74
N ALA A 62 -11.11 24.23 9.72
CA ALA A 62 -10.34 24.88 10.79
C ALA A 62 -10.17 24.03 12.06
N LEU A 63 -10.78 22.84 12.11
CA LEU A 63 -10.73 21.98 13.30
C LEU A 63 -9.30 21.47 13.49
N ALA A 64 -8.59 22.03 14.47
CA ALA A 64 -7.16 21.84 14.61
C ALA A 64 -6.80 20.65 15.53
N SER A 65 -7.66 20.36 16.50
CA SER A 65 -7.46 19.27 17.46
C SER A 65 -8.78 18.66 17.92
N VAL A 66 -8.75 17.34 18.14
CA VAL A 66 -9.83 16.60 18.79
C VAL A 66 -9.26 15.68 19.85
N ALA A 67 -9.73 15.85 21.09
CA ALA A 67 -9.44 14.93 22.19
C ALA A 67 -10.56 13.90 22.25
N LEU A 68 -10.36 12.76 21.58
CA LEU A 68 -11.36 11.69 21.58
C LEU A 68 -11.43 11.02 22.97
N PRO A 69 -12.63 10.79 23.53
CA PRO A 69 -12.78 10.22 24.86
C PRO A 69 -12.40 8.74 24.89
N ALA A 70 -11.89 8.27 26.03
CA ALA A 70 -11.39 6.90 26.19
C ALA A 70 -12.45 5.80 25.93
N GLY A 71 -13.73 6.12 26.18
CA GLY A 71 -14.87 5.21 25.96
C GLY A 71 -15.38 5.15 24.52
N LEU A 72 -14.81 5.92 23.58
CA LEU A 72 -15.25 5.94 22.19
C LEU A 72 -14.90 4.60 21.51
N THR A 73 -15.92 3.91 21.01
CA THR A 73 -15.79 2.62 20.33
C THR A 73 -15.87 2.71 18.81
N SER A 74 -16.48 3.76 18.24
CA SER A 74 -16.61 3.88 16.78
C SER A 74 -16.56 5.31 16.25
N VAL A 75 -15.94 5.46 15.08
CA VAL A 75 -15.94 6.67 14.25
C VAL A 75 -16.59 6.33 12.91
N GLY A 76 -17.71 6.99 12.60
CA GLY A 76 -18.50 6.74 11.39
C GLY A 76 -17.84 7.20 10.08
N ASP A 77 -18.51 6.88 8.97
CA ASP A 77 -17.99 7.15 7.64
C ASP A 77 -17.87 8.66 7.36
N GLY A 78 -16.72 9.10 6.89
CA GLY A 78 -16.43 10.50 6.60
C GLY A 78 -16.47 11.42 7.83
N ALA A 79 -16.41 10.87 9.05
CA ALA A 79 -16.62 11.62 10.28
C ALA A 79 -15.72 12.84 10.45
N PHE A 80 -14.51 12.88 9.90
CA PHE A 80 -13.58 14.01 9.87
C PHE A 80 -13.06 14.27 8.43
N TYR A 81 -13.86 13.92 7.42
CA TYR A 81 -13.52 14.13 6.01
C TYR A 81 -13.18 15.61 5.74
N HIS A 82 -12.03 15.90 5.12
CA HIS A 82 -11.52 17.25 4.85
C HIS A 82 -11.42 18.17 6.09
N CYS A 83 -11.14 17.63 7.27
CA CYS A 83 -10.65 18.42 8.42
C CYS A 83 -9.16 18.79 8.20
N SER A 84 -8.89 19.66 7.23
CA SER A 84 -7.53 19.92 6.73
C SER A 84 -6.55 20.51 7.74
N ALA A 85 -7.04 21.22 8.77
CA ALA A 85 -6.21 21.76 9.86
C ALA A 85 -5.95 20.76 11.00
N LEU A 86 -6.58 19.58 10.99
CA LEU A 86 -6.50 18.62 12.08
C LEU A 86 -5.08 18.03 12.16
N ALA A 87 -4.30 18.47 13.14
CA ALA A 87 -2.88 18.18 13.19
C ALA A 87 -2.52 16.88 13.93
N SER A 88 -3.34 16.50 14.90
CA SER A 88 -3.15 15.29 15.70
C SER A 88 -4.48 14.70 16.14
N VAL A 89 -4.54 13.37 16.20
CA VAL A 89 -5.68 12.61 16.72
C VAL A 89 -5.12 11.46 17.55
N ASN A 90 -5.50 11.44 18.83
CA ASN A 90 -5.25 10.29 19.70
C ASN A 90 -6.47 9.38 19.63
N LEU A 91 -6.33 8.24 18.97
CA LEU A 91 -7.40 7.26 18.87
C LEU A 91 -7.45 6.44 20.17
N PRO A 92 -8.63 6.30 20.80
CA PRO A 92 -8.75 5.65 22.10
C PRO A 92 -8.59 4.13 22.02
N ALA A 93 -8.13 3.53 23.13
CA ALA A 93 -7.87 2.09 23.27
C ALA A 93 -9.06 1.20 22.87
N GLY A 94 -10.27 1.63 23.23
CA GLY A 94 -11.51 0.90 23.01
C GLY A 94 -12.13 1.09 21.63
N LEU A 95 -11.48 1.84 20.74
CA LEU A 95 -11.97 2.01 19.38
C LEU A 95 -11.96 0.65 18.68
N THR A 96 -13.07 0.25 18.08
CA THR A 96 -13.25 -1.04 17.38
C THR A 96 -13.48 -0.86 15.89
N SER A 97 -13.84 0.34 15.43
CA SER A 97 -14.03 0.63 14.00
C SER A 97 -13.70 2.06 13.61
N ILE A 98 -13.08 2.21 12.44
CA ILE A 98 -12.86 3.47 11.73
C ILE A 98 -13.56 3.35 10.38
N GLY A 99 -14.60 4.16 10.19
CA GLY A 99 -15.41 4.19 8.98
C GLY A 99 -14.62 4.58 7.73
N GLN A 100 -15.23 4.34 6.58
CA GLN A 100 -14.70 4.74 5.29
C GLN A 100 -14.49 6.25 5.25
N GLN A 101 -13.37 6.72 4.70
CA GLN A 101 -13.05 8.13 4.56
C GLN A 101 -13.02 8.92 5.88
N ALA A 102 -12.97 8.26 7.05
CA ALA A 102 -13.12 8.92 8.35
C ALA A 102 -12.17 10.11 8.56
N PHE A 103 -10.93 10.05 8.08
CA PHE A 103 -9.96 11.14 8.13
C PHE A 103 -9.38 11.47 6.73
N ASP A 104 -10.10 11.14 5.65
CA ASP A 104 -9.64 11.46 4.29
C ASP A 104 -9.48 12.97 4.11
N GLY A 105 -8.35 13.40 3.56
CA GLY A 105 -8.01 14.80 3.36
C GLY A 105 -7.65 15.60 4.62
N CYS A 106 -7.37 14.94 5.76
CA CYS A 106 -6.79 15.60 6.94
C CYS A 106 -5.29 15.91 6.70
N SER A 107 -5.00 16.85 5.81
CA SER A 107 -3.65 17.08 5.28
C SER A 107 -2.62 17.54 6.31
N ALA A 108 -3.04 18.14 7.43
CA ALA A 108 -2.16 18.54 8.53
C ALA A 108 -1.87 17.41 9.54
N LEU A 109 -2.53 16.25 9.42
CA LEU A 109 -2.44 15.16 10.39
C LEU A 109 -1.06 14.50 10.35
N ALA A 110 -0.20 14.83 11.31
CA ALA A 110 1.20 14.43 11.30
C ALA A 110 1.47 13.07 11.96
N SER A 111 0.63 12.68 12.93
CA SER A 111 0.77 11.44 13.68
C SER A 111 -0.57 10.86 14.09
N ILE A 112 -0.68 9.54 14.00
CA ILE A 112 -1.80 8.78 14.54
C ILE A 112 -1.25 7.67 15.43
N ASN A 113 -1.74 7.63 16.67
CA ASN A 113 -1.43 6.56 17.60
C ASN A 113 -2.69 5.71 17.83
N LEU A 114 -2.67 4.45 17.35
CA LEU A 114 -3.72 3.44 17.61
C LEU A 114 -3.32 2.45 18.72
N SER A 115 -2.13 2.59 19.33
CA SER A 115 -1.42 1.50 20.02
C SER A 115 -1.69 1.36 21.52
N ALA A 116 -2.27 2.36 22.20
CA ALA A 116 -2.40 2.34 23.65
C ALA A 116 -3.66 1.57 24.11
N GLY A 117 -3.67 0.24 24.01
CA GLY A 117 -4.55 -0.60 24.84
C GLY A 117 -5.27 -1.78 24.19
N LEU A 118 -5.05 -2.07 22.91
CA LEU A 118 -5.57 -3.30 22.27
C LEU A 118 -4.70 -4.52 22.64
N THR A 119 -4.62 -4.84 23.93
CA THR A 119 -4.20 -6.17 24.37
C THR A 119 -5.31 -7.15 24.02
N SER A 120 -5.01 -8.16 23.20
CA SER A 120 -5.94 -9.25 22.93
C SER A 120 -6.28 -9.95 24.24
N ILE A 121 -7.43 -9.62 24.83
CA ILE A 121 -8.00 -10.37 25.94
C ILE A 121 -9.41 -10.74 25.50
N GLY A 122 -9.56 -12.00 25.06
CA GLY A 122 -10.86 -12.64 24.94
C GLY A 122 -11.72 -12.17 23.76
N SER A 123 -12.49 -13.11 23.25
CA SER A 123 -13.43 -12.96 22.15
C SER A 123 -14.39 -11.79 22.36
N SER A 124 -14.23 -10.71 21.59
CA SER A 124 -15.25 -10.09 20.71
C SER A 124 -14.89 -8.63 20.42
N ALA A 125 -14.75 -8.31 19.14
CA ALA A 125 -14.63 -6.96 18.54
C ALA A 125 -13.41 -6.09 18.94
N SER A 126 -12.20 -6.59 18.67
CA SER A 126 -11.02 -5.74 18.45
C SER A 126 -11.08 -5.06 17.07
N VAL A 127 -10.45 -3.90 16.82
CA VAL A 127 -10.36 -3.31 15.46
C VAL A 127 -9.87 -4.34 14.46
N THR A 128 -10.78 -4.87 13.65
CA THR A 128 -10.45 -5.91 12.65
C THR A 128 -9.96 -5.31 11.35
N SER A 129 -10.28 -4.05 11.05
CA SER A 129 -10.05 -3.42 9.75
C SER A 129 -9.90 -1.90 9.81
N ILE A 130 -9.01 -1.36 8.97
CA ILE A 130 -8.99 0.07 8.63
C ILE A 130 -9.87 0.27 7.39
N GLY A 131 -10.88 1.15 7.47
CA GLY A 131 -11.81 1.40 6.37
C GLY A 131 -11.18 1.99 5.11
N ASP A 132 -11.89 1.87 3.99
CA ASP A 132 -11.45 2.44 2.70
C ASP A 132 -11.22 3.95 2.81
N ARG A 133 -10.11 4.44 2.27
CA ARG A 133 -9.70 5.86 2.32
C ARG A 133 -9.61 6.46 3.73
N ALA A 134 -9.59 5.65 4.80
CA ALA A 134 -9.66 6.15 6.18
C ALA A 134 -8.67 7.28 6.50
N PHE A 135 -7.45 7.24 5.95
CA PHE A 135 -6.40 8.25 6.10
C PHE A 135 -5.86 8.72 4.75
N SER A 136 -6.64 8.59 3.69
CA SER A 136 -6.25 9.08 2.36
C SER A 136 -5.94 10.59 2.42
N GLY A 137 -4.93 11.05 1.68
CA GLY A 137 -4.58 12.48 1.61
C GLY A 137 -4.03 13.09 2.91
N CYS A 138 -3.74 12.31 3.95
CA CYS A 138 -3.02 12.78 5.14
C CYS A 138 -1.54 13.02 4.80
N SER A 139 -1.25 14.04 4.00
CA SER A 139 0.04 14.23 3.34
C SER A 139 1.23 14.47 4.27
N THR A 140 0.98 14.91 5.50
CA THR A 140 1.99 15.13 6.56
C THR A 140 2.14 13.95 7.51
N LEU A 141 1.31 12.91 7.38
CA LEU A 141 1.33 11.72 8.25
C LEU A 141 2.64 10.97 8.07
N ALA A 142 3.53 11.11 9.04
CA ALA A 142 4.88 10.52 8.99
C ALA A 142 4.98 9.21 9.76
N ASN A 143 4.18 9.05 10.81
CA ASN A 143 4.23 7.92 11.74
C ASN A 143 2.83 7.33 11.94
N VAL A 144 2.72 6.02 11.70
CA VAL A 144 1.51 5.24 11.94
C VAL A 144 1.89 3.99 12.74
N ALA A 145 1.36 3.90 13.96
CA ALA A 145 1.45 2.68 14.78
C ALA A 145 0.11 1.96 14.71
N LEU A 146 0.05 0.81 14.02
CA LEU A 146 -1.14 -0.03 13.92
C LEU A 146 -1.23 -0.98 15.12
N PRO A 147 -2.45 -1.28 15.64
CA PRO A 147 -2.60 -2.24 16.71
C PRO A 147 -2.49 -3.67 16.17
N ALA A 148 -2.06 -4.60 17.04
CA ALA A 148 -1.85 -6.00 16.68
C ALA A 148 -3.13 -6.72 16.19
N SER A 149 -4.30 -6.19 16.52
CA SER A 149 -5.60 -6.77 16.13
C SER A 149 -6.00 -6.50 14.68
N VAL A 150 -5.37 -5.54 13.99
CA VAL A 150 -5.76 -5.22 12.61
C VAL A 150 -5.43 -6.39 11.69
N THR A 151 -6.47 -6.90 11.02
CA THR A 151 -6.37 -8.04 10.10
C THR A 151 -6.45 -7.64 8.63
N SER A 152 -6.96 -6.43 8.33
CA SER A 152 -7.05 -5.89 6.97
C SER A 152 -6.85 -4.37 6.91
N ILE A 153 -6.26 -3.92 5.80
CA ILE A 153 -6.17 -2.50 5.41
C ILE A 153 -7.02 -2.31 4.15
N GLY A 154 -8.02 -1.43 4.21
CA GLY A 154 -8.95 -1.16 3.12
C GLY A 154 -8.34 -0.45 1.91
N ASP A 155 -9.16 -0.29 0.87
CA ASP A 155 -8.76 0.34 -0.38
C ASP A 155 -8.41 1.82 -0.14
N SER A 156 -7.26 2.26 -0.64
CA SER A 156 -6.74 3.64 -0.49
C SER A 156 -6.54 4.11 0.96
N ALA A 157 -6.51 3.22 1.97
CA ALA A 157 -6.50 3.60 3.39
C ALA A 157 -5.42 4.61 3.77
N PHE A 158 -4.20 4.52 3.23
CA PHE A 158 -3.09 5.44 3.42
C PHE A 158 -2.62 6.07 2.09
N SER A 159 -3.51 6.12 1.09
CA SER A 159 -3.23 6.74 -0.20
C SER A 159 -2.80 8.21 -0.03
N ARG A 160 -1.77 8.65 -0.75
CA ARG A 160 -1.20 10.00 -0.69
C ARG A 160 -0.74 10.45 0.71
N CYS A 161 -0.41 9.53 1.62
CA CYS A 161 0.35 9.84 2.83
C CYS A 161 1.82 10.10 2.47
N SER A 162 2.09 11.20 1.77
CA SER A 162 3.39 11.47 1.13
C SER A 162 4.58 11.54 2.09
N ALA A 163 4.35 11.89 3.36
CA ALA A 163 5.36 11.94 4.41
C ALA A 163 5.58 10.62 5.15
N LEU A 164 4.77 9.58 4.89
CA LEU A 164 4.84 8.30 5.59
C LEU A 164 6.15 7.59 5.25
N ALA A 165 7.13 7.66 6.15
CA ALA A 165 8.48 7.14 5.88
C ALA A 165 8.62 5.64 6.16
N SER A 166 7.84 5.15 7.14
CA SER A 166 7.78 3.76 7.55
C SER A 166 6.41 3.44 8.15
N ILE A 167 6.02 2.17 8.11
CA ILE A 167 4.83 1.67 8.81
C ILE A 167 5.12 0.27 9.34
N SER A 168 4.76 0.04 10.61
CA SER A 168 4.80 -1.30 11.19
C SER A 168 3.46 -1.99 10.94
N LEU A 169 3.48 -3.05 10.13
CA LEU A 169 2.30 -3.85 9.84
C LEU A 169 2.14 -4.97 10.88
N PRO A 170 0.93 -5.19 11.43
CA PRO A 170 0.73 -6.19 12.47
C PRO A 170 0.85 -7.62 11.90
N ALA A 171 1.32 -8.55 12.73
CA ALA A 171 1.55 -9.93 12.34
C ALA A 171 0.29 -10.67 11.85
N GLY A 172 -0.89 -10.27 12.35
CA GLY A 172 -2.19 -10.83 11.97
C GLY A 172 -2.77 -10.26 10.67
N LEU A 173 -2.10 -9.33 9.99
CA LEU A 173 -2.59 -8.74 8.75
C LEU A 173 -2.58 -9.77 7.61
N THR A 174 -3.75 -10.01 7.02
CA THR A 174 -3.94 -11.02 5.96
C THR A 174 -4.15 -10.41 4.58
N SER A 175 -4.55 -9.13 4.49
CA SER A 175 -4.80 -8.43 3.22
C SER A 175 -4.47 -6.94 3.23
N ILE A 176 -3.91 -6.45 2.13
CA ILE A 176 -3.74 -5.01 1.82
C ILE A 176 -4.59 -4.68 0.59
N GLY A 177 -5.48 -3.68 0.71
CA GLY A 177 -6.39 -3.23 -0.33
C GLY A 177 -5.73 -2.53 -1.52
N LYS A 178 -6.53 -2.24 -2.55
CA LYS A 178 -6.10 -1.52 -3.75
C LYS A 178 -5.69 -0.09 -3.38
N HIS A 179 -4.62 0.41 -3.96
CA HIS A 179 -4.09 1.76 -3.69
C HIS A 179 -3.75 2.06 -2.22
N ALA A 180 -3.67 1.06 -1.33
CA ALA A 180 -3.58 1.27 0.12
C ALA A 180 -2.44 2.21 0.54
N PHE A 181 -1.29 2.15 -0.12
CA PHE A 181 -0.12 3.03 0.06
C PHE A 181 0.26 3.77 -1.23
N TRP A 182 -0.69 3.98 -2.15
CA TRP A 182 -0.42 4.67 -3.41
C TRP A 182 0.09 6.10 -3.15
N GLY A 183 1.20 6.48 -3.76
CA GLY A 183 1.78 7.83 -3.59
C GLY A 183 2.37 8.11 -2.21
N CYS A 184 2.72 7.09 -1.42
CA CYS A 184 3.53 7.26 -0.20
C CYS A 184 5.01 7.49 -0.58
N PHE A 185 5.32 8.68 -1.11
CA PHE A 185 6.63 8.99 -1.70
C PHE A 185 7.81 8.79 -0.75
N ALA A 186 7.62 9.06 0.55
CA ALA A 186 8.65 8.89 1.57
C ALA A 186 8.83 7.44 2.06
N LEU A 187 7.91 6.51 1.75
CA LEU A 187 7.93 5.16 2.29
C LEU A 187 9.16 4.41 1.80
N SER A 188 10.12 4.22 2.70
CA SER A 188 11.46 3.71 2.35
C SER A 188 11.64 2.23 2.66
N SER A 189 10.87 1.72 3.61
CA SER A 189 10.84 0.31 4.04
C SER A 189 9.44 -0.07 4.51
N VAL A 190 9.03 -1.30 4.22
CA VAL A 190 7.82 -1.92 4.77
C VAL A 190 8.08 -3.41 4.96
N ASP A 191 7.85 -3.88 6.18
CA ASP A 191 7.94 -5.30 6.52
C ASP A 191 6.56 -5.93 6.33
N LEU A 192 6.42 -6.77 5.31
CA LEU A 192 5.17 -7.47 5.02
C LEU A 192 5.04 -8.69 5.95
N PRO A 193 3.91 -8.84 6.66
CA PRO A 193 3.74 -9.95 7.60
C PRO A 193 3.61 -11.29 6.88
N VAL A 194 4.10 -12.35 7.53
CA VAL A 194 4.14 -13.72 6.96
C VAL A 194 2.75 -14.26 6.58
N GLY A 195 1.70 -13.85 7.30
CA GLY A 195 0.31 -14.24 7.06
C GLY A 195 -0.37 -13.49 5.92
N LEU A 196 0.30 -12.52 5.29
CA LEU A 196 -0.29 -11.72 4.22
C LEU A 196 -0.47 -12.57 2.95
N THR A 197 -1.71 -12.69 2.49
CA THR A 197 -2.11 -13.53 1.35
C THR A 197 -2.42 -12.74 0.08
N SER A 198 -2.68 -11.44 0.21
CA SER A 198 -3.11 -10.58 -0.89
C SER A 198 -2.53 -9.17 -0.79
N ILE A 199 -2.05 -8.66 -1.93
CA ILE A 199 -1.64 -7.26 -2.15
C ILE A 199 -2.49 -6.73 -3.32
N GLY A 200 -3.31 -5.73 -3.04
CA GLY A 200 -4.20 -5.13 -4.03
C GLY A 200 -3.48 -4.44 -5.18
N ASN A 201 -4.22 -4.19 -6.26
CA ASN A 201 -3.71 -3.41 -7.39
C ASN A 201 -3.26 -2.02 -6.92
N TYR A 202 -2.15 -1.52 -7.47
CA TYR A 202 -1.56 -0.22 -7.12
C TYR A 202 -1.17 -0.04 -5.64
N ALA A 203 -1.13 -1.09 -4.82
CA ALA A 203 -0.98 -0.98 -3.37
C ALA A 203 0.23 -0.14 -2.93
N PHE A 204 1.38 -0.27 -3.59
CA PHE A 204 2.60 0.51 -3.32
C PHE A 204 3.02 1.36 -4.54
N CYS A 205 2.12 1.61 -5.49
CA CYS A 205 2.46 2.39 -6.69
C CYS A 205 2.88 3.82 -6.30
N GLY A 206 4.01 4.27 -6.82
CA GLY A 206 4.58 5.58 -6.54
C GLY A 206 5.31 5.68 -5.20
N CYS A 207 5.63 4.58 -4.51
CA CYS A 207 6.52 4.61 -3.34
C CYS A 207 7.98 4.82 -3.80
N THR A 208 8.30 6.03 -4.25
CA THR A 208 9.58 6.35 -4.92
C THR A 208 10.81 6.17 -4.03
N SER A 209 10.65 6.18 -2.71
CA SER A 209 11.74 5.95 -1.75
C SER A 209 11.94 4.49 -1.35
N LEU A 210 11.03 3.57 -1.74
CA LEU A 210 11.08 2.16 -1.30
C LEU A 210 12.30 1.46 -1.89
N ARG A 211 13.24 1.04 -1.06
CA ARG A 211 14.55 0.51 -1.52
C ARG A 211 14.58 -0.99 -1.74
N SER A 212 13.85 -1.72 -0.90
CA SER A 212 13.78 -3.17 -0.94
C SER A 212 12.44 -3.67 -0.43
N ILE A 213 11.99 -4.80 -0.97
CA ILE A 213 10.79 -5.47 -0.49
C ILE A 213 11.00 -6.99 -0.43
N THR A 214 10.56 -7.59 0.67
CA THR A 214 10.47 -9.05 0.84
C THR A 214 9.02 -9.44 0.80
N LEU A 215 8.63 -10.19 -0.23
CA LEU A 215 7.25 -10.63 -0.40
C LEU A 215 6.98 -11.90 0.43
N PRO A 216 5.82 -11.99 1.09
CA PRO A 216 5.51 -13.07 2.03
C PRO A 216 5.28 -14.41 1.32
N ALA A 217 5.63 -15.51 1.99
CA ALA A 217 5.62 -16.86 1.42
C ALA A 217 4.23 -17.31 0.90
N GLY A 218 3.16 -16.81 1.50
CA GLY A 218 1.77 -17.12 1.12
C GLY A 218 1.31 -16.47 -0.18
N LEU A 219 2.03 -15.45 -0.69
CA LEU A 219 1.59 -14.69 -1.86
C LEU A 219 1.73 -15.52 -3.15
N ARG A 220 0.62 -15.66 -3.89
CA ARG A 220 0.56 -16.42 -5.15
C ARG A 220 0.64 -15.55 -6.40
N SER A 221 0.25 -14.28 -6.31
CA SER A 221 0.27 -13.33 -7.41
C SER A 221 0.61 -11.93 -6.91
N ILE A 222 1.15 -11.10 -7.81
CA ILE A 222 1.34 -9.67 -7.60
C ILE A 222 0.32 -8.93 -8.45
N GLY A 223 -0.47 -8.06 -7.81
CA GLY A 223 -1.52 -7.27 -8.46
C GLY A 223 -0.99 -6.32 -9.55
N GLN A 224 -1.92 -5.81 -10.34
CA GLN A 224 -1.63 -4.80 -11.37
C GLN A 224 -0.99 -3.57 -10.73
N GLU A 225 0.10 -3.09 -11.32
CA GLU A 225 0.80 -1.86 -10.93
C GLU A 225 1.22 -1.81 -9.45
N ALA A 226 1.28 -2.96 -8.75
CA ALA A 226 1.45 -2.99 -7.29
C ALA A 226 2.68 -2.22 -6.79
N PHE A 227 3.78 -2.22 -7.54
CA PHE A 227 5.04 -1.52 -7.23
C PHE A 227 5.47 -0.57 -8.36
N LYS A 228 4.56 -0.17 -9.26
CA LYS A 228 4.89 0.75 -10.36
C LYS A 228 5.46 2.06 -9.83
N GLY A 229 6.53 2.55 -10.44
CA GLY A 229 7.17 3.82 -10.09
C GLY A 229 7.90 3.81 -8.74
N CYS A 230 8.18 2.63 -8.16
CA CYS A 230 9.10 2.52 -7.03
C CYS A 230 10.55 2.71 -7.53
N SER A 231 10.90 3.93 -7.92
CA SER A 231 12.15 4.22 -8.64
C SER A 231 13.43 3.91 -7.84
N ALA A 232 13.39 3.94 -6.50
CA ALA A 232 14.50 3.53 -5.65
C ALA A 232 14.57 2.01 -5.37
N LEU A 233 13.61 1.21 -5.85
CA LEU A 233 13.51 -0.21 -5.55
C LEU A 233 14.64 -0.99 -6.23
N ALA A 234 15.68 -1.29 -5.46
CA ALA A 234 16.88 -1.97 -5.96
C ALA A 234 16.82 -3.49 -5.79
N ARG A 235 16.00 -3.99 -4.86
CA ARG A 235 15.93 -5.42 -4.50
C ARG A 235 14.50 -5.88 -4.24
N VAL A 236 14.12 -6.99 -4.86
CA VAL A 236 12.85 -7.68 -4.62
C VAL A 236 13.14 -9.14 -4.32
N ALA A 237 12.69 -9.63 -3.17
CA ALA A 237 12.72 -11.06 -2.84
C ALA A 237 11.33 -11.66 -3.09
N PHE A 238 11.22 -12.44 -4.16
CA PHE A 238 9.98 -13.12 -4.53
C PHE A 238 9.80 -14.42 -3.73
N PRO A 239 8.56 -14.78 -3.34
CA PRO A 239 8.32 -16.01 -2.58
C PRO A 239 8.35 -17.21 -3.52
N ALA A 240 8.81 -18.36 -3.03
CA ALA A 240 8.90 -19.60 -3.82
C ALA A 240 7.54 -20.02 -4.43
N GLY A 241 6.44 -19.65 -3.77
CA GLY A 241 5.08 -19.97 -4.16
C GLY A 241 4.45 -19.08 -5.24
N LEU A 242 5.14 -18.03 -5.70
CA LEU A 242 4.61 -17.08 -6.67
C LEU A 242 4.37 -17.73 -8.04
N ARG A 243 3.20 -17.47 -8.63
CA ARG A 243 2.77 -18.02 -9.92
C ARG A 243 2.69 -16.98 -11.02
N SER A 244 2.30 -15.74 -10.69
CA SER A 244 2.13 -14.68 -11.69
C SER A 244 2.54 -13.29 -11.20
N ILE A 245 3.02 -12.48 -12.13
CA ILE A 245 3.30 -11.05 -11.95
C ILE A 245 2.36 -10.27 -12.87
N GLY A 246 1.60 -9.32 -12.31
CA GLY A 246 0.55 -8.58 -13.02
C GLY A 246 1.04 -7.53 -14.03
N PHE A 247 0.09 -6.92 -14.74
CA PHE A 247 0.31 -5.80 -15.65
C PHE A 247 1.05 -4.66 -14.94
N CYS A 248 2.13 -4.16 -15.53
CA CYS A 248 2.94 -3.04 -15.01
C CYS A 248 3.40 -3.18 -13.54
N ALA A 249 3.44 -4.39 -12.97
CA ALA A 249 3.64 -4.58 -11.53
C ALA A 249 4.90 -3.91 -10.96
N PHE A 250 5.99 -3.86 -11.73
CA PHE A 250 7.27 -3.21 -11.42
C PHE A 250 7.69 -2.23 -12.52
N ALA A 251 6.75 -1.70 -13.31
CA ALA A 251 7.09 -0.69 -14.31
C ALA A 251 7.75 0.54 -13.65
N ASP A 252 8.72 1.17 -14.32
CA ASP A 252 9.48 2.34 -13.86
C ASP A 252 10.25 2.13 -12.54
N CYS A 253 10.56 0.88 -12.15
CA CYS A 253 11.50 0.57 -11.07
C CYS A 253 12.95 0.73 -11.54
N SER A 254 13.36 1.97 -11.81
CA SER A 254 14.62 2.29 -12.51
C SER A 254 15.89 1.88 -11.76
N ALA A 255 15.87 1.72 -10.43
CA ALA A 255 17.01 1.22 -9.65
C ALA A 255 17.12 -0.32 -9.60
N LEU A 256 16.13 -1.07 -10.10
CA LEU A 256 16.11 -2.53 -10.00
C LEU A 256 17.17 -3.14 -10.93
N ALA A 257 18.29 -3.59 -10.36
CA ALA A 257 19.44 -4.02 -11.14
C ALA A 257 19.47 -5.53 -11.47
N ARG A 258 18.93 -6.36 -10.56
CA ARG A 258 18.91 -7.81 -10.72
C ARG A 258 17.62 -8.39 -10.17
N VAL A 259 17.05 -9.34 -10.90
CA VAL A 259 15.88 -10.11 -10.46
C VAL A 259 16.13 -11.61 -10.58
N THR A 260 15.84 -12.34 -9.50
CA THR A 260 15.77 -13.81 -9.52
C THR A 260 14.32 -14.22 -9.36
N PHE A 261 13.76 -14.86 -10.37
CA PHE A 261 12.37 -15.32 -10.33
C PHE A 261 12.27 -16.71 -9.69
N PRO A 262 11.19 -17.00 -8.94
CA PRO A 262 11.03 -18.29 -8.29
C PRO A 262 10.70 -19.38 -9.33
N ALA A 263 11.15 -20.61 -9.07
CA ALA A 263 10.98 -21.74 -9.99
C ALA A 263 9.53 -22.03 -10.38
N GLY A 264 8.57 -21.66 -9.52
CA GLY A 264 7.14 -21.85 -9.72
C GLY A 264 6.44 -20.79 -10.59
N LEU A 265 7.13 -19.72 -11.01
CA LEU A 265 6.53 -18.65 -11.78
C LEU A 265 6.18 -19.12 -13.20
N THR A 266 4.92 -18.92 -13.61
CA THR A 266 4.40 -19.35 -14.91
C THR A 266 4.13 -18.20 -15.86
N SER A 267 3.83 -17.00 -15.36
CA SER A 267 3.52 -15.84 -16.21
C SER A 267 4.07 -14.51 -15.70
N ILE A 268 4.53 -13.69 -16.65
CA ILE A 268 4.92 -12.29 -16.44
C ILE A 268 3.99 -11.42 -17.28
N GLY A 269 3.29 -10.47 -16.66
CA GLY A 269 2.31 -9.61 -17.30
C GLY A 269 2.90 -8.60 -18.29
N GLN A 270 2.02 -7.99 -19.08
CA GLN A 270 2.38 -6.91 -19.99
C GLN A 270 3.00 -5.74 -19.22
N GLN A 271 4.09 -5.19 -19.76
CA GLN A 271 4.86 -4.09 -19.17
C GLN A 271 5.33 -4.31 -17.72
N ALA A 272 5.35 -5.55 -17.22
CA ALA A 272 5.62 -5.85 -15.81
C ALA A 272 6.93 -5.24 -15.26
N PHE A 273 7.97 -5.13 -16.08
CA PHE A 273 9.26 -4.51 -15.79
C PHE A 273 9.60 -3.42 -16.83
N TYR A 274 8.59 -2.79 -17.45
CA TYR A 274 8.80 -1.71 -18.41
C TYR A 274 9.65 -0.59 -17.79
N ARG A 275 10.64 -0.06 -18.53
CA ARG A 275 11.55 1.02 -18.06
C ARG A 275 12.29 0.73 -16.75
N CYS A 276 12.57 -0.54 -16.44
CA CYS A 276 13.57 -0.89 -15.44
C CYS A 276 14.98 -0.71 -16.02
N THR A 277 15.41 0.55 -16.20
CA THR A 277 16.61 0.90 -16.98
C THR A 277 17.92 0.36 -16.43
N SER A 278 18.02 0.13 -15.11
CA SER A 278 19.19 -0.49 -14.48
C SER A 278 19.18 -2.03 -14.51
N LEU A 279 18.09 -2.67 -14.97
CA LEU A 279 17.93 -4.11 -14.91
C LEU A 279 18.90 -4.79 -15.88
N ALA A 280 20.06 -5.19 -15.36
CA ALA A 280 21.13 -5.77 -16.16
C ALA A 280 21.10 -7.30 -16.19
N SER A 281 20.40 -7.93 -15.24
CA SER A 281 20.42 -9.38 -15.09
C SER A 281 19.11 -9.94 -14.56
N ILE A 282 18.54 -10.90 -15.28
CA ILE A 282 17.38 -11.67 -14.86
C ILE A 282 17.64 -13.17 -14.99
N SER A 283 17.08 -13.96 -14.07
CA SER A 283 17.05 -15.43 -14.16
C SER A 283 15.60 -15.90 -14.25
N LEU A 284 15.17 -16.23 -15.48
CA LEU A 284 13.83 -16.74 -15.76
C LEU A 284 13.75 -18.26 -15.45
N PRO A 285 12.65 -18.75 -14.84
CA PRO A 285 12.53 -20.16 -14.49
C PRO A 285 12.12 -21.00 -15.71
N GLY A 286 12.61 -22.24 -15.77
CA GLY A 286 12.29 -23.15 -16.88
C GLY A 286 10.81 -23.52 -17.01
N GLY A 287 9.98 -23.28 -15.98
CA GLY A 287 8.53 -23.50 -16.01
C GLY A 287 7.71 -22.32 -16.56
N LEU A 288 8.36 -21.24 -16.99
CA LEU A 288 7.68 -20.06 -17.51
C LEU A 288 7.00 -20.37 -18.85
N THR A 289 5.74 -19.97 -19.00
CA THR A 289 4.91 -20.25 -20.19
C THR A 289 4.45 -18.99 -20.92
N SER A 290 4.47 -17.82 -20.28
CA SER A 290 4.05 -16.55 -20.91
C SER A 290 4.84 -15.35 -20.41
N ILE A 291 5.26 -14.50 -21.34
CA ILE A 291 5.81 -13.16 -21.09
C ILE A 291 4.99 -12.17 -21.91
N GLY A 292 4.36 -11.21 -21.23
CA GLY A 292 3.47 -10.24 -21.84
C GLY A 292 4.19 -9.23 -22.74
N TRP A 293 3.40 -8.54 -23.55
CA TRP A 293 3.84 -7.45 -24.41
C TRP A 293 4.62 -6.39 -23.62
N HIS A 294 5.77 -5.93 -24.13
CA HIS A 294 6.64 -4.96 -23.47
C HIS A 294 7.08 -5.28 -22.02
N ALA A 295 7.01 -6.55 -21.58
CA ALA A 295 7.32 -6.92 -20.19
C ALA A 295 8.68 -6.41 -19.70
N PHE A 296 9.71 -6.43 -20.54
CA PHE A 296 11.07 -5.94 -20.29
C PHE A 296 11.49 -4.88 -21.33
N SER A 297 10.52 -4.19 -21.94
CA SER A 297 10.84 -3.10 -22.87
C SER A 297 11.46 -1.91 -22.12
N SER A 298 12.37 -1.21 -22.79
CA SER A 298 13.19 -0.14 -22.21
C SER A 298 14.03 -0.56 -21.00
N CYS A 299 14.33 -1.85 -20.84
CA CYS A 299 15.38 -2.34 -19.93
C CYS A 299 16.75 -2.23 -20.62
N SER A 300 17.24 -1.00 -20.81
CA SER A 300 18.45 -0.72 -21.62
C SER A 300 19.74 -1.37 -21.11
N ALA A 301 19.81 -1.73 -19.82
CA ALA A 301 20.95 -2.47 -19.27
C ALA A 301 20.88 -3.99 -19.51
N LEU A 302 19.72 -4.53 -19.92
CA LEU A 302 19.54 -5.96 -20.15
C LEU A 302 20.08 -6.34 -21.54
N ALA A 303 21.39 -6.59 -21.62
CA ALA A 303 22.03 -6.96 -22.88
C ALA A 303 21.65 -8.38 -23.34
N HIS A 304 21.45 -9.31 -22.40
CA HIS A 304 21.24 -10.72 -22.72
C HIS A 304 20.21 -11.36 -21.78
N VAL A 305 19.41 -12.26 -22.33
CA VAL A 305 18.45 -13.07 -21.56
C VAL A 305 18.32 -14.47 -22.15
N THR A 306 18.20 -15.46 -21.27
CA THR A 306 17.77 -16.81 -21.66
C THR A 306 16.29 -17.00 -21.33
N VAL A 307 15.51 -17.40 -22.33
CA VAL A 307 14.07 -17.64 -22.22
C VAL A 307 13.78 -19.13 -22.48
N PRO A 308 12.96 -19.81 -21.65
CA PRO A 308 12.61 -21.20 -21.93
C PRO A 308 11.80 -21.30 -23.23
N THR A 309 12.03 -22.37 -23.99
CA THR A 309 11.28 -22.62 -25.25
C THR A 309 9.77 -22.77 -25.03
N THR A 310 9.34 -23.05 -23.79
CA THR A 310 7.94 -23.13 -23.38
C THR A 310 7.26 -21.76 -23.26
N ALA A 311 8.01 -20.67 -23.13
CA ALA A 311 7.44 -19.34 -22.96
C ALA A 311 6.99 -18.74 -24.30
N LYS A 312 5.74 -18.29 -24.37
CA LYS A 312 5.19 -17.48 -25.47
C LYS A 312 5.41 -16.00 -25.17
N PHE A 313 5.90 -15.24 -26.14
CA PHE A 313 6.11 -13.80 -26.04
C PHE A 313 6.13 -13.15 -27.43
N ASP A 314 5.75 -11.88 -27.48
CA ASP A 314 5.83 -11.04 -28.69
C ASP A 314 7.24 -10.45 -28.87
N ALA A 315 7.62 -10.08 -30.10
CA ALA A 315 8.94 -9.49 -30.42
C ALA A 315 9.30 -8.28 -29.54
N SER A 316 8.29 -7.53 -29.10
CA SER A 316 8.48 -6.34 -28.27
C SER A 316 8.51 -6.59 -26.76
N ALA A 317 8.46 -7.86 -26.32
CA ALA A 317 8.54 -8.24 -24.90
C ALA A 317 9.86 -7.81 -24.25
N PHE A 318 10.94 -7.69 -25.03
CA PHE A 318 12.25 -7.22 -24.60
C PHE A 318 12.62 -5.91 -25.31
N PHE A 319 13.64 -5.23 -24.81
CA PHE A 319 14.21 -4.07 -25.49
C PHE A 319 14.90 -4.51 -26.80
N THR A 320 14.92 -3.64 -27.81
CA THR A 320 15.41 -3.99 -29.16
C THR A 320 16.86 -4.46 -29.18
N ASP A 321 17.67 -3.97 -28.24
CA ASP A 321 19.10 -4.30 -28.15
C ASP A 321 19.37 -5.54 -27.27
N THR A 322 18.33 -6.13 -26.67
CA THR A 322 18.47 -7.33 -25.85
C THR A 322 18.59 -8.57 -26.73
N VAL A 323 19.71 -9.30 -26.60
CA VAL A 323 19.87 -10.61 -27.25
C VAL A 323 19.11 -11.67 -26.46
N VAL A 324 18.14 -12.31 -27.11
CA VAL A 324 17.29 -13.35 -26.52
C VAL A 324 17.73 -14.74 -26.98
N LEU A 325 18.22 -15.57 -26.06
CA LEU A 325 18.54 -16.98 -26.30
C LEU A 325 17.39 -17.88 -25.83
N ARG A 326 16.92 -18.77 -26.71
CA ARG A 326 15.86 -19.75 -26.38
C ARG A 326 16.45 -21.10 -26.04
N LEU A 327 16.17 -21.65 -24.85
CA LEU A 327 16.66 -22.97 -24.42
C LEU A 327 15.54 -23.88 -23.90
N PRO A 328 15.61 -25.21 -24.14
CA PRO A 328 14.74 -26.16 -23.46
C PRO A 328 14.90 -26.09 -21.93
N PRO A 329 13.82 -26.26 -21.14
CA PRO A 329 13.89 -26.18 -19.67
C PRO A 329 14.97 -27.08 -19.03
N ALA A 330 15.24 -28.25 -19.60
CA ALA A 330 16.27 -29.17 -19.14
C ALA A 330 17.69 -28.58 -19.23
N LYS A 331 17.98 -27.77 -20.26
CA LYS A 331 19.30 -27.14 -20.47
C LYS A 331 19.48 -25.86 -19.64
N MET A 332 18.40 -25.24 -19.17
CA MET A 332 18.49 -24.07 -18.28
C MET A 332 18.95 -24.43 -16.86
N ARG A 333 18.66 -25.66 -16.39
CA ARG A 333 19.00 -26.11 -15.02
C ARG A 333 20.49 -26.38 -14.81
N THR A 334 21.23 -26.71 -15.87
CA THR A 334 22.66 -27.06 -15.81
C THR A 334 23.59 -25.85 -15.91
N LEU A 335 23.07 -24.69 -16.33
CA LEU A 335 23.83 -23.45 -16.45
C LEU A 335 23.80 -22.69 -15.11
N LYS A 336 24.64 -23.11 -14.15
CA LYS A 336 24.84 -22.42 -12.85
C LYS A 336 25.30 -20.96 -12.98
N ARG A 337 25.78 -20.55 -14.16
CA ARG A 337 26.21 -19.19 -14.51
C ARG A 337 25.66 -18.82 -15.89
N TRP A 338 24.47 -18.23 -15.88
CA TRP A 338 23.66 -17.85 -17.05
C TRP A 338 24.32 -16.83 -17.99
N TYR A 339 25.32 -16.06 -17.52
CA TYR A 339 26.11 -15.16 -18.39
C TYR A 339 27.22 -15.91 -19.16
N GLU A 340 27.69 -17.06 -18.65
CA GLU A 340 28.68 -17.89 -19.36
C GLU A 340 28.05 -18.70 -20.50
N ALA A 341 26.71 -18.80 -20.53
CA ALA A 341 25.96 -19.38 -21.65
C ALA A 341 25.80 -18.41 -22.81
N VAL A 342 26.24 -17.16 -22.70
CA VAL A 342 26.14 -16.13 -23.74
C VAL A 342 27.52 -15.67 -24.21
N ASP A 343 28.59 -16.30 -23.69
CA ASP A 343 29.86 -16.28 -24.39
C ASP A 343 29.66 -17.00 -25.73
N LEU A 344 29.51 -16.22 -26.80
CA LEU A 344 29.32 -16.70 -28.17
C LEU A 344 30.35 -17.78 -28.52
N ALA A 345 31.59 -17.63 -28.05
CA ALA A 345 32.66 -18.60 -28.28
C ALA A 345 32.43 -19.95 -27.58
N ARG A 346 31.72 -19.97 -26.44
CA ARG A 346 31.34 -21.20 -25.74
C ARG A 346 30.05 -21.81 -26.30
N LEU A 347 29.11 -20.98 -26.74
CA LEU A 347 27.89 -21.41 -27.45
C LEU A 347 28.23 -22.13 -28.76
N GLU A 348 29.16 -21.58 -29.55
CA GLU A 348 29.68 -22.22 -30.76
C GLU A 348 30.35 -23.56 -30.46
N ARG A 349 31.14 -23.65 -29.38
CA ARG A 349 31.74 -24.91 -28.89
C ARG A 349 30.71 -25.95 -28.43
N LEU A 350 29.52 -25.51 -28.01
CA LEU A 350 28.40 -26.38 -27.62
C LEU A 350 27.46 -26.69 -28.81
N GLY A 351 27.85 -26.33 -30.03
CA GLY A 351 27.12 -26.66 -31.26
C GLY A 351 25.94 -25.74 -31.57
N TRP A 352 25.83 -24.58 -30.92
CA TRP A 352 24.82 -23.59 -31.24
C TRP A 352 25.22 -22.83 -32.51
N ARG A 353 24.43 -22.99 -33.59
CA ARG A 353 24.50 -22.16 -34.81
C ARG A 353 23.32 -21.20 -34.77
N GLY A 354 23.60 -19.92 -34.65
CA GLY A 354 22.62 -18.89 -34.33
C GLY A 354 21.38 -18.93 -35.22
N ALA A 355 20.21 -18.98 -34.58
CA ALA A 355 18.97 -18.53 -35.20
C ALA A 355 18.71 -17.13 -34.65
N GLN A 356 19.06 -16.11 -35.44
CA GLN A 356 18.41 -14.80 -35.30
C GLN A 356 16.93 -15.02 -35.61
N ALA A 357 16.07 -14.63 -34.67
CA ALA A 357 14.64 -14.49 -34.93
C ALA A 357 14.38 -13.05 -35.34
#